data_AF-A0AAD6SZF0-F1
#
_entry.id   AF-A0AAD6SZF0-F1
#
_cell.length_a   1.000
_cell.length_b   1.000
_cell.length_c   1.000
_cell.angle_alpha   90.00
_cell.angle_beta   90.00
_cell.angle_gamma   90.00
#
_symmetry.space_group_name_H-M   'P 1'
#
loop_
_entity.id
_entity.type
_entity.pdbx_description
1 polymer ?
#
loop_
_entity_poly.entity_id
_entity_poly.type
_entity_poly.pdbx_seq_one_letter_code
_entity_poly.pdbx_strand_id
1 'polypeptide(L)'
;MNNSKPSHPQTCALSEAPAHQGTVYQNIGRVFEILSNCDADPIQVVALLRTTRSIVSGSAALLMVSDLDFVPGDLDIYTPLSQEESAMEIVQHHMNFEAKTSRMPRGYPDSSAIHKVHRLEKGHRSMNVIIVRGEDPTAALFHFHSTIVMNCLTAFGLYCAYPSLTFFDVGVVNLPVVLREVGVRRNAEECFDKYRNRGVTLVNDVRKLPRHSIHECRKDAECPHTLRSTVDAQGLYITLFEPTEAEAEYVARHRYATIWMMGGPMCGEKGTYFNNFVASIKASEITVSKGLTRYFRA
;
A
#
# COMPACT_ATOMS: atom_id res chain seq x y z
N MET A 1 39.41 -8.82 -42.48
CA MET A 1 37.94 -8.82 -42.40
C MET A 1 37.53 -9.80 -41.32
N ASN A 2 37.30 -9.29 -40.10
CA ASN A 2 37.01 -10.09 -38.91
C ASN A 2 35.49 -10.21 -38.73
N ASN A 3 34.95 -11.40 -38.96
CA ASN A 3 33.57 -11.74 -38.65
C ASN A 3 33.49 -12.27 -37.20
N SER A 4 33.26 -11.38 -36.25
CA SER A 4 32.87 -11.74 -34.88
C SER A 4 31.38 -12.10 -34.86
N LYS A 5 31.08 -13.39 -34.63
CA LYS A 5 29.72 -13.87 -34.35
C LYS A 5 29.18 -13.20 -33.07
N PRO A 6 27.91 -12.79 -33.02
CA PRO A 6 27.30 -12.34 -31.78
C PRO A 6 27.10 -13.52 -30.84
N SER A 7 27.66 -13.41 -29.64
CA SER A 7 27.42 -14.31 -28.52
C SER A 7 25.94 -14.23 -28.12
N HIS A 8 25.24 -15.37 -28.15
CA HIS A 8 23.90 -15.50 -27.60
C HIS A 8 23.87 -15.04 -26.13
N PRO A 9 22.87 -14.26 -25.69
CA PRO A 9 22.69 -13.99 -24.28
C PRO A 9 22.32 -15.30 -23.59
N GLN A 10 23.09 -15.66 -22.57
CA GLN A 10 22.77 -16.73 -21.65
C GLN A 10 21.34 -16.51 -21.13
N THR A 11 20.44 -17.42 -21.49
CA THR A 11 19.13 -17.54 -20.86
C THR A 11 19.35 -17.82 -19.39
N CYS A 12 19.14 -16.80 -18.56
CA CYS A 12 19.14 -16.94 -17.12
C CYS A 12 17.90 -17.78 -16.78
N ALA A 13 18.11 -19.09 -16.59
CA ALA A 13 17.13 -19.98 -16.00
C ALA A 13 16.96 -19.55 -14.55
N LEU A 14 16.06 -18.59 -14.31
CA LEU A 14 15.67 -18.18 -12.97
C LEU A 14 14.36 -18.87 -12.63
N SER A 15 14.49 -19.66 -11.57
CA SER A 15 13.50 -20.52 -10.94
C SER A 15 12.13 -19.88 -10.79
N GLU A 16 11.12 -20.74 -10.82
CA GLU A 16 9.78 -20.52 -10.29
C GLU A 16 9.86 -19.65 -9.03
N ALA A 17 8.99 -18.62 -8.95
CA ALA A 17 8.90 -17.75 -7.78
C ALA A 17 8.84 -18.63 -6.52
N PRO A 18 9.59 -18.32 -5.45
CA PRO A 18 9.48 -19.09 -4.22
C PRO A 18 8.02 -19.08 -3.80
N ALA A 19 7.52 -20.22 -3.34
CA ALA A 19 6.22 -20.33 -2.71
C ALA A 19 6.22 -19.52 -1.39
N HIS A 20 6.18 -18.19 -1.47
CA HIS A 20 6.04 -17.26 -0.36
C HIS A 20 4.59 -17.22 0.14
N GLN A 21 4.04 -18.40 0.39
CA GLN A 21 2.78 -18.56 1.11
C GLN A 21 3.11 -19.21 2.44
N GLY A 22 3.62 -18.40 3.37
CA GLY A 22 3.61 -18.77 4.77
C GLY A 22 2.18 -19.17 5.17
N THR A 23 2.04 -20.18 6.02
CA THR A 23 0.75 -20.56 6.59
C THR A 23 0.09 -19.36 7.28
N VAL A 24 -1.25 -19.35 7.38
CA VAL A 24 -2.00 -18.28 8.07
C VAL A 24 -1.41 -17.99 9.46
N TYR A 25 -1.04 -19.02 10.22
CA TYR A 25 -0.42 -18.88 11.54
C TYR A 25 0.94 -18.17 11.52
N GLN A 26 1.79 -18.46 10.53
CA GLN A 26 3.07 -17.76 10.37
C GLN A 26 2.85 -16.27 10.08
N ASN A 27 1.83 -15.94 9.28
CA ASN A 27 1.49 -14.55 8.96
C ASN A 27 0.92 -13.80 10.18
N ILE A 28 0.07 -14.44 11.01
CA ILE A 28 -0.41 -13.83 12.26
C ILE A 28 0.74 -13.57 13.23
N GLY A 29 1.62 -14.56 13.42
CA GLY A 29 2.80 -14.42 14.30
C GLY A 29 3.68 -13.25 13.90
N ARG A 30 3.96 -13.13 12.59
CA ARG A 30 4.73 -12.02 12.02
C ARG A 30 4.05 -10.66 12.25
N VAL A 31 2.74 -10.55 12.04
CA VAL A 31 2.00 -9.31 12.32
C VAL A 31 2.11 -8.93 13.80
N PHE A 32 1.92 -9.88 14.70
CA PHE A 32 1.97 -9.63 16.14
C PHE A 32 3.36 -9.21 16.60
N GLU A 33 4.41 -9.85 16.06
CA GLU A 33 5.80 -9.48 16.32
C GLU A 33 6.08 -8.05 15.86
N ILE A 34 5.71 -7.68 14.63
CA ILE A 34 5.95 -6.34 14.09
C ILE A 34 5.22 -5.27 14.90
N LEU A 35 3.96 -5.50 15.27
CA LEU A 35 3.19 -4.56 16.10
C LEU A 35 3.81 -4.41 17.50
N SER A 36 4.22 -5.53 18.10
CA SER A 36 4.90 -5.53 19.41
C SER A 36 6.23 -4.77 19.36
N ASN A 37 6.99 -4.92 18.26
CA ASN A 37 8.22 -4.15 18.01
C ASN A 37 7.99 -2.64 17.88
N CYS A 38 6.74 -2.20 17.66
CA CYS A 38 6.33 -0.79 17.69
C CYS A 38 5.79 -0.35 19.07
N ASP A 39 5.92 -1.16 20.13
CA ASP A 39 5.30 -0.98 21.46
C ASP A 39 3.75 -0.86 21.42
N ALA A 40 3.14 -1.40 20.35
CA ALA A 40 1.70 -1.44 20.15
C ALA A 40 1.18 -2.86 20.41
N ASP A 41 0.30 -3.01 21.40
CA ASP A 41 -0.37 -4.28 21.67
C ASP A 41 -1.15 -4.75 20.43
N PRO A 42 -0.82 -5.90 19.83
CA PRO A 42 -1.48 -6.38 18.61
C PRO A 42 -2.99 -6.51 18.75
N ILE A 43 -3.49 -6.90 19.93
CA ILE A 43 -4.92 -7.06 20.19
C ILE A 43 -5.62 -5.70 20.17
N GLN A 44 -5.01 -4.69 20.81
CA GLN A 44 -5.56 -3.33 20.82
C GLN A 44 -5.51 -2.70 19.44
N VAL A 45 -4.47 -2.95 18.65
CA VAL A 45 -4.41 -2.51 17.24
C VAL A 45 -5.55 -3.14 16.45
N VAL A 46 -5.73 -4.46 16.49
CA VAL A 46 -6.81 -5.13 15.74
C VAL A 46 -8.19 -4.62 16.19
N ALA A 47 -8.41 -4.41 17.49
CA ALA A 47 -9.63 -3.80 18.02
C ALA A 47 -9.84 -2.38 17.48
N LEU A 48 -8.79 -1.55 17.43
CA LEU A 48 -8.83 -0.22 16.82
C LEU A 48 -9.25 -0.32 15.35
N LEU A 49 -8.61 -1.19 14.55
CA LEU A 49 -8.91 -1.34 13.13
C LEU A 49 -10.36 -1.77 12.91
N ARG A 50 -10.88 -2.69 13.75
CA ARG A 50 -12.28 -3.15 13.72
C ARG A 50 -13.26 -2.03 14.04
N THR A 51 -13.04 -1.32 15.14
CA THR A 51 -13.97 -0.28 15.62
C THR A 51 -14.01 0.93 14.70
N THR A 52 -12.87 1.33 14.16
CA THR A 52 -12.72 2.63 13.46
C THR A 52 -12.61 2.48 11.94
N ARG A 53 -12.65 1.25 11.42
CA ARG A 53 -12.35 0.92 10.01
C ARG A 53 -10.97 1.43 9.55
N SER A 54 -10.06 1.66 10.50
CA SER A 54 -8.70 2.10 10.18
C SER A 54 -7.89 0.98 9.53
N ILE A 55 -6.76 1.35 8.95
CA ILE A 55 -5.75 0.42 8.45
C ILE A 55 -4.37 0.79 8.99
N VAL A 56 -3.49 -0.19 9.18
CA VAL A 56 -2.05 0.07 9.34
C VAL A 56 -1.39 0.03 7.96
N SER A 57 -0.50 0.97 7.66
CA SER A 57 0.25 0.96 6.41
C SER A 57 1.72 1.38 6.63
N GLY A 58 2.38 1.90 5.58
CA GLY A 58 3.75 2.35 5.63
C GLY A 58 4.74 1.22 5.85
N SER A 59 5.79 1.51 6.62
CA SER A 59 6.91 0.58 6.75
C SER A 59 6.61 -0.67 7.58
N ALA A 60 5.70 -0.56 8.55
CA ALA A 60 5.26 -1.72 9.33
C ALA A 60 4.47 -2.71 8.45
N ALA A 61 3.52 -2.22 7.65
CA ALA A 61 2.75 -3.10 6.76
C ALA A 61 3.61 -3.75 5.67
N LEU A 62 4.63 -3.05 5.15
CA LEU A 62 5.61 -3.66 4.23
C LEU A 62 6.32 -4.85 4.88
N LEU A 63 6.79 -4.72 6.12
CA LEU A 63 7.42 -5.84 6.82
C LEU A 63 6.47 -7.00 7.06
N MET A 64 5.16 -6.77 7.15
CA MET A 64 4.18 -7.85 7.35
C MET A 64 4.03 -8.74 6.11
N VAL A 65 4.42 -8.24 4.92
CA VAL A 65 4.23 -8.93 3.63
C VAL A 65 5.53 -9.20 2.85
N SER A 66 6.67 -8.68 3.29
CA SER A 66 7.97 -8.86 2.61
C SER A 66 8.95 -9.59 3.53
N ASP A 67 10.07 -10.10 2.99
CA ASP A 67 11.16 -10.70 3.78
C ASP A 67 12.31 -9.73 4.05
N LEU A 68 12.06 -8.44 3.88
CA LEU A 68 13.01 -7.40 4.23
C LEU A 68 13.34 -7.45 5.72
N ASP A 69 14.61 -7.22 6.04
CA ASP A 69 15.13 -7.21 7.40
C ASP A 69 15.45 -5.78 7.84
N PHE A 70 14.45 -5.11 8.40
CA PHE A 70 14.62 -3.80 9.04
C PHE A 70 13.62 -3.62 10.19
N VAL A 71 13.91 -2.68 11.08
CA VAL A 71 12.98 -2.28 12.15
C VAL A 71 12.16 -1.08 11.68
N PRO A 72 10.81 -1.11 11.76
CA PRO A 72 9.99 0.04 11.40
C PRO A 72 10.26 1.18 12.38
N GLY A 73 10.35 2.40 11.84
CA GLY A 73 10.64 3.59 12.67
C GLY A 73 9.41 4.06 13.44
N ASP A 74 8.25 3.96 12.80
CA ASP A 74 6.95 4.39 13.28
C ASP A 74 5.84 3.43 12.83
N LEU A 75 4.71 3.50 13.55
CA LEU A 75 3.46 2.84 13.18
C LEU A 75 2.49 3.87 12.58
N ASP A 76 2.16 3.71 11.30
CA ASP A 76 1.22 4.59 10.59
C ASP A 76 -0.17 3.96 10.53
N ILE A 77 -1.15 4.59 11.18
CA ILE A 77 -2.55 4.19 11.19
C ILE A 77 -3.35 5.22 10.38
N TYR A 78 -4.05 4.78 9.34
CA TYR A 78 -4.92 5.62 8.53
C TYR A 78 -6.36 5.45 8.96
N THR A 79 -7.01 6.55 9.34
CA THR A 79 -8.33 6.55 10.00
C THR A 79 -9.29 7.48 9.26
N PRO A 80 -10.52 7.04 8.94
CA PRO A 80 -11.57 7.93 8.42
C PRO A 80 -11.80 9.14 9.33
N LEU A 81 -12.05 10.33 8.76
CA LEU A 81 -12.33 11.55 9.51
C LEU A 81 -13.50 11.37 10.48
N SER A 82 -14.53 10.62 10.09
CA SER A 82 -15.69 10.29 10.92
C SER A 82 -15.36 9.40 12.14
N GLN A 83 -14.12 8.91 12.25
CA GLN A 83 -13.65 7.99 13.29
C GLN A 83 -12.45 8.55 14.07
N GLU A 84 -12.08 9.82 13.86
CA GLU A 84 -10.93 10.46 14.52
C GLU A 84 -11.03 10.36 16.05
N GLU A 85 -12.17 10.74 16.64
CA GLU A 85 -12.35 10.76 18.09
C GLU A 85 -12.19 9.37 18.71
N SER A 86 -12.89 8.37 18.18
CA SER A 86 -12.82 6.99 18.66
C SER A 86 -11.42 6.37 18.48
N ALA A 87 -10.72 6.66 17.38
CA ALA A 87 -9.35 6.19 17.19
C ALA A 87 -8.41 6.82 18.22
N MET A 88 -8.52 8.12 18.45
CA MET A 88 -7.67 8.82 19.42
C MET A 88 -7.96 8.35 20.85
N GLU A 89 -9.22 8.09 21.20
CA GLU A 89 -9.60 7.51 22.50
C GLU A 89 -8.89 6.17 22.72
N ILE A 90 -8.95 5.25 21.75
CA ILE A 90 -8.33 3.93 21.87
C ILE A 90 -6.81 4.04 21.98
N VAL A 91 -6.18 4.84 21.12
CA VAL A 91 -4.71 4.99 21.13
C VAL A 91 -4.21 5.61 22.43
N GLN A 92 -4.89 6.63 22.96
CA GLN A 92 -4.46 7.33 24.16
C GLN A 92 -4.76 6.52 25.43
N HIS A 93 -5.99 6.00 25.57
CA HIS A 93 -6.45 5.38 26.81
C HIS A 93 -6.19 3.89 26.90
N HIS A 94 -6.17 3.16 25.78
CA HIS A 94 -5.94 1.71 25.78
C HIS A 94 -4.52 1.33 25.38
N MET A 95 -3.86 2.11 24.52
CA MET A 95 -2.49 1.82 24.09
C MET A 95 -1.41 2.64 24.81
N ASN A 96 -1.82 3.68 25.57
CA ASN A 96 -0.95 4.57 26.35
C ASN A 96 0.04 5.38 25.49
N PHE A 97 -0.39 5.81 24.30
CA PHE A 97 0.38 6.73 23.45
C PHE A 97 -0.03 8.18 23.73
N GLU A 98 0.93 9.05 24.01
CA GLU A 98 0.68 10.45 24.29
C GLU A 98 0.69 11.30 23.02
N ALA A 99 -0.33 12.11 22.77
CA ALA A 99 -0.31 13.05 21.66
C ALA A 99 0.72 14.17 21.91
N LYS A 100 1.70 14.30 21.00
CA LYS A 100 2.72 15.36 21.08
C LYS A 100 2.37 16.55 20.20
N THR A 101 1.92 16.29 18.99
CA THR A 101 1.54 17.34 18.05
C THR A 101 0.40 16.89 17.17
N SER A 102 -0.48 17.84 16.87
CA SER A 102 -1.50 17.70 15.84
C SER A 102 -1.26 18.79 14.81
N ARG A 103 -0.96 18.42 13.57
CA ARG A 103 -0.62 19.38 12.53
C ARG A 103 -1.26 18.96 11.21
N MET A 104 -1.65 19.96 10.42
CA MET A 104 -1.77 19.77 8.97
C MET A 104 -0.39 19.35 8.46
N PRO A 105 -0.28 18.26 7.69
CA PRO A 105 1.01 17.81 7.23
C PRO A 105 1.66 18.85 6.32
N ARG A 106 2.89 19.29 6.64
CA ARG A 106 3.75 19.94 5.63
C ARG A 106 4.39 18.82 4.82
N GLY A 107 4.17 18.79 3.50
CA GLY A 107 4.75 17.78 2.60
C GLY A 107 3.84 16.60 2.25
N TYR A 108 2.54 16.68 2.57
CA TYR A 108 1.52 15.88 1.89
C TYR A 108 0.77 16.80 0.90
N PRO A 109 0.34 16.28 -0.27
CA PRO A 109 -0.28 17.11 -1.29
C PRO A 109 -1.47 17.90 -0.75
N ASP A 110 -1.68 19.13 -1.23
CA ASP A 110 -2.89 19.93 -0.92
C ASP A 110 -4.18 19.30 -1.55
N SER A 111 -3.99 18.29 -2.40
CA SER A 111 -5.04 17.40 -2.92
C SER A 111 -5.16 16.06 -2.16
N SER A 112 -4.38 15.88 -1.10
CA SER A 112 -4.19 14.58 -0.45
C SER A 112 -5.48 14.13 0.21
N ALA A 113 -5.76 12.83 0.08
CA ALA A 113 -6.77 12.15 0.87
C ALA A 113 -6.61 12.37 2.39
N ILE A 114 -5.52 12.99 2.85
CA ILE A 114 -5.18 13.21 4.26
C ILE A 114 -5.73 14.56 4.72
N HIS A 115 -6.55 14.51 5.76
CA HIS A 115 -7.06 15.66 6.47
C HIS A 115 -6.04 16.20 7.47
N LYS A 116 -5.43 15.33 8.29
CA LYS A 116 -4.66 15.74 9.47
C LYS A 116 -3.78 14.59 9.96
N VAL A 117 -2.68 14.90 10.64
CA VAL A 117 -1.83 13.87 11.28
C VAL A 117 -1.66 14.19 12.75
N HIS A 118 -2.01 13.21 13.59
CA HIS A 118 -1.67 13.20 15.01
C HIS A 118 -0.41 12.38 15.19
N ARG A 119 0.64 13.01 15.71
CA ARG A 119 1.85 12.31 16.10
C ARG A 119 1.81 12.03 17.58
N LEU A 120 1.91 10.76 17.94
CA LEU A 120 1.88 10.26 19.30
C LEU A 120 3.16 9.51 19.62
N GLU A 121 3.53 9.49 20.90
CA GLU A 121 4.76 8.86 21.37
C GLU A 121 4.51 8.05 22.65
N LYS A 122 5.26 6.96 22.80
CA LYS A 122 5.32 6.11 23.98
C LYS A 122 6.77 5.69 24.18
N GLY A 123 7.44 6.29 25.16
CA GLY A 123 8.88 6.11 25.33
C GLY A 123 9.67 6.56 24.10
N HIS A 124 10.33 5.63 23.43
CA HIS A 124 11.14 5.87 22.22
C HIS A 124 10.44 5.49 20.91
N ARG A 125 9.17 5.06 20.99
CA ARG A 125 8.35 4.70 19.83
C ARG A 125 7.39 5.82 19.47
N SER A 126 7.17 5.97 18.17
CA SER A 126 6.21 6.92 17.61
C SER A 126 5.12 6.21 16.82
N MET A 127 3.91 6.74 16.93
CA MET A 127 2.74 6.33 16.15
C MET A 127 2.15 7.57 15.48
N ASN A 128 1.78 7.44 14.22
CA ASN A 128 1.04 8.47 13.50
C ASN A 128 -0.38 7.98 13.29
N VAL A 129 -1.37 8.73 13.78
CA VAL A 129 -2.77 8.56 13.41
C VAL A 129 -3.08 9.59 12.33
N ILE A 130 -3.17 9.09 11.10
CA ILE A 130 -3.32 9.85 9.86
C ILE A 130 -4.79 9.87 9.50
N ILE A 131 -5.43 11.01 9.72
CA ILE A 131 -6.85 11.20 9.45
C ILE A 131 -7.04 11.44 7.96
N VAL A 132 -7.89 10.64 7.32
CA VAL A 132 -8.24 10.76 5.90
C VAL A 132 -9.62 11.37 5.72
N ARG A 133 -9.83 12.11 4.62
CA ARG A 133 -11.10 12.78 4.31
C ARG A 133 -12.21 11.82 3.87
N GLY A 134 -11.83 10.67 3.30
CA GLY A 134 -12.76 9.66 2.81
C GLY A 134 -13.16 8.65 3.88
N GLU A 135 -14.26 7.94 3.63
CA GLU A 135 -14.73 6.83 4.47
C GLU A 135 -13.91 5.54 4.30
N ASP A 136 -13.19 5.43 3.19
CA ASP A 136 -12.27 4.32 2.91
C ASP A 136 -10.81 4.81 3.04
N PRO A 137 -10.09 4.42 4.10
CA PRO A 137 -8.70 4.84 4.29
C PRO A 137 -7.73 4.18 3.31
N THR A 138 -8.16 3.15 2.57
CA THR A 138 -7.30 2.52 1.55
C THR A 138 -7.01 3.45 0.37
N ALA A 139 -7.83 4.48 0.14
CA ALA A 139 -7.55 5.53 -0.85
C ALA A 139 -6.18 6.17 -0.66
N ALA A 140 -5.77 6.40 0.60
CA ALA A 140 -4.50 7.04 0.91
C ALA A 140 -3.28 6.20 0.46
N LEU A 141 -3.41 4.88 0.40
CA LEU A 141 -2.35 3.96 -0.02
C LEU A 141 -1.85 4.28 -1.44
N PHE A 142 -2.78 4.58 -2.34
CA PHE A 142 -2.47 4.77 -3.76
C PHE A 142 -1.97 6.18 -4.08
N HIS A 143 -1.81 7.02 -3.05
CA HIS A 143 -1.08 8.27 -3.08
C HIS A 143 0.37 8.13 -2.60
N PHE A 144 0.86 6.92 -2.27
CA PHE A 144 2.27 6.75 -1.96
C PHE A 144 3.20 6.95 -3.15
N HIS A 145 4.43 7.36 -2.84
CA HIS A 145 5.49 7.66 -3.80
C HIS A 145 5.99 6.43 -4.58
N SER A 146 5.71 5.20 -4.12
CA SER A 146 6.07 3.98 -4.83
C SER A 146 5.18 2.80 -4.43
N THR A 147 5.15 1.76 -5.28
CA THR A 147 4.31 0.56 -5.06
C THR A 147 4.74 -0.29 -3.87
N ILE A 148 6.01 -0.22 -3.44
CA ILE A 148 6.53 -1.07 -2.37
C ILE A 148 5.82 -0.84 -1.03
N VAL A 149 5.24 0.34 -0.82
CA VAL A 149 4.50 0.69 0.40
C VAL A 149 2.97 0.67 0.21
N MET A 150 2.46 0.22 -0.93
CA MET A 150 1.01 0.12 -1.20
C MET A 150 0.42 -1.17 -0.62
N ASN A 151 0.69 -1.40 0.66
CA ASN A 151 0.24 -2.56 1.43
C ASN A 151 -0.41 -2.07 2.72
N CYS A 152 -1.35 -2.84 3.27
CA CYS A 152 -1.94 -2.52 4.55
C CYS A 152 -2.38 -3.75 5.35
N LEU A 153 -2.44 -3.58 6.66
CA LEU A 153 -3.18 -4.46 7.55
C LEU A 153 -4.54 -3.82 7.81
N THR A 154 -5.59 -4.60 7.60
CA THR A 154 -6.97 -4.30 7.95
C THR A 154 -7.37 -5.04 9.21
N ALA A 155 -8.59 -4.80 9.69
CA ALA A 155 -9.22 -5.56 10.77
C ALA A 155 -9.29 -7.09 10.55
N PHE A 156 -9.22 -7.55 9.29
CA PHE A 156 -9.47 -8.94 8.91
C PHE A 156 -8.25 -9.62 8.27
N GLY A 157 -7.25 -8.86 7.84
CA GLY A 157 -6.14 -9.43 7.09
C GLY A 157 -5.23 -8.41 6.42
N LEU A 158 -4.21 -8.93 5.74
CA LEU A 158 -3.24 -8.15 4.98
C LEU A 158 -3.71 -7.98 3.54
N TYR A 159 -3.45 -6.81 2.98
CA TYR A 159 -3.61 -6.51 1.56
C TYR A 159 -2.29 -6.01 0.99
N CYS A 160 -1.89 -6.57 -0.15
CA CYS A 160 -0.72 -6.15 -0.91
C CYS A 160 -1.15 -5.86 -2.35
N ALA A 161 -1.03 -4.61 -2.79
CA ALA A 161 -1.53 -4.19 -4.11
C ALA A 161 -0.68 -4.73 -5.28
N TYR A 162 0.62 -4.98 -5.04
CA TYR A 162 1.58 -5.40 -6.07
C TYR A 162 2.47 -6.56 -5.57
N PRO A 163 1.89 -7.74 -5.28
CA PRO A 163 2.64 -8.86 -4.70
C PRO A 163 3.82 -9.31 -5.58
N SER A 164 3.66 -9.28 -6.91
CA SER A 164 4.72 -9.61 -7.88
C SER A 164 5.92 -8.66 -7.85
N LEU A 165 5.77 -7.46 -7.29
CA LEU A 165 6.85 -6.51 -7.09
C LEU A 165 7.37 -6.57 -5.66
N THR A 166 6.46 -6.54 -4.68
CA THR A 166 6.78 -6.51 -3.24
C THR A 166 7.59 -7.72 -2.81
N PHE A 167 7.28 -8.92 -3.30
CA PHE A 167 8.01 -10.15 -2.94
C PHE A 167 9.39 -10.27 -3.60
N PHE A 168 9.72 -9.34 -4.51
CA PHE A 168 11.03 -9.25 -5.14
C PHE A 168 11.77 -7.99 -4.69
N ASP A 169 11.29 -7.34 -3.63
CA ASP A 169 11.83 -6.10 -3.10
C ASP A 169 11.95 -5.01 -4.18
N VAL A 170 10.98 -4.97 -5.10
CA VAL A 170 10.94 -3.98 -6.18
C VAL A 170 9.79 -3.00 -5.95
N GLY A 171 10.06 -1.72 -6.12
CA GLY A 171 9.03 -0.68 -6.15
C GLY A 171 9.03 0.08 -7.47
N VAL A 172 7.85 0.28 -8.05
CA VAL A 172 7.65 1.22 -9.17
C VAL A 172 7.32 2.59 -8.58
N VAL A 173 8.03 3.62 -9.01
CA VAL A 173 7.83 5.00 -8.56
C VAL A 173 6.52 5.56 -9.14
N ASN A 174 5.69 6.11 -8.27
CA ASN A 174 4.47 6.82 -8.63
C ASN A 174 4.80 8.24 -9.09
N LEU A 175 5.29 8.36 -10.33
CA LEU A 175 5.87 9.59 -10.87
C LEU A 175 4.93 10.82 -10.76
N PRO A 176 3.62 10.74 -11.03
CA PRO A 176 2.76 11.91 -10.89
C PRO A 176 2.68 12.46 -9.47
N VAL A 177 2.68 11.59 -8.45
CA VAL A 177 2.74 12.03 -7.04
C VAL A 177 4.05 12.77 -6.78
N VAL A 178 5.18 12.22 -7.22
CA VAL A 178 6.51 12.80 -6.98
C VAL A 178 6.73 14.13 -7.73
N LEU A 179 6.17 14.25 -8.94
CA LEU A 179 6.40 15.41 -9.82
C LEU A 179 5.50 16.61 -9.52
N ARG A 180 4.28 16.39 -9.02
CA ARG A 180 3.31 17.48 -8.77
C ARG A 180 3.71 18.39 -7.62
N GLU A 181 4.58 17.94 -6.74
CA GLU A 181 4.83 18.61 -5.47
C GLU A 181 6.28 19.08 -5.37
N VAL A 182 6.50 20.33 -5.78
CA VAL A 182 7.83 20.97 -5.88
C VAL A 182 8.60 20.97 -4.54
N GLY A 183 7.89 20.96 -3.40
CA GLY A 183 8.48 20.81 -2.06
C GLY A 183 8.68 19.36 -1.59
N VAL A 184 8.05 18.39 -2.24
CA VAL A 184 8.10 16.96 -1.88
C VAL A 184 9.24 16.24 -2.57
N ARG A 185 9.89 16.80 -3.59
CA ARG A 185 11.07 16.15 -4.21
C ARG A 185 12.17 15.79 -3.21
N ARG A 186 12.46 16.66 -2.22
CA ARG A 186 13.44 16.34 -1.16
C ARG A 186 12.93 15.22 -0.25
N ASN A 187 11.68 15.33 0.22
CA ASN A 187 11.05 14.30 1.05
C ASN A 187 10.89 12.96 0.33
N ALA A 188 10.68 12.98 -0.99
CA ALA A 188 10.53 11.81 -1.83
C ALA A 188 11.87 11.11 -2.05
N GLU A 189 12.96 11.84 -2.30
CA GLU A 189 14.30 11.23 -2.34
C GLU A 189 14.70 10.66 -0.98
N GLU A 190 14.42 11.35 0.14
CA GLU A 190 14.66 10.79 1.48
C GLU A 190 13.88 9.49 1.71
N CYS A 191 12.63 9.44 1.24
CA CYS A 191 11.83 8.22 1.26
C CYS A 191 12.40 7.13 0.34
N PHE A 192 12.88 7.48 -0.85
CA PHE A 192 13.51 6.52 -1.76
C PHE A 192 14.81 5.97 -1.18
N ASP A 193 15.67 6.83 -0.63
CA ASP A 193 16.91 6.44 0.02
C ASP A 193 16.64 5.55 1.23
N LYS A 194 15.61 5.88 2.03
CA LYS A 194 15.14 5.01 3.13
C LYS A 194 14.86 3.59 2.64
N TYR A 195 14.15 3.39 1.53
CA TYR A 195 13.82 2.06 1.03
C TYR A 195 14.97 1.39 0.25
N ARG A 196 15.77 2.15 -0.50
CA ARG A 196 17.01 1.65 -1.14
C ARG A 196 17.98 1.09 -0.10
N ASN A 197 18.17 1.80 1.01
CA ASN A 197 19.01 1.38 2.13
C ASN A 197 18.47 0.13 2.86
N ARG A 198 17.20 -0.23 2.62
CA ARG A 198 16.58 -1.45 3.13
C ARG A 198 16.63 -2.60 2.13
N GLY A 199 17.30 -2.44 0.99
CA GLY A 199 17.42 -3.48 -0.05
C GLY A 199 16.41 -3.36 -1.19
N VAL A 200 15.54 -2.35 -1.18
CA VAL A 200 14.51 -2.20 -2.22
C VAL A 200 15.11 -1.62 -3.51
N THR A 201 14.85 -2.28 -4.63
CA THR A 201 15.13 -1.75 -5.96
C THR A 201 13.98 -0.88 -6.44
N LEU A 202 14.20 0.44 -6.54
CA LEU A 202 13.20 1.38 -7.06
C LEU A 202 13.41 1.67 -8.55
N VAL A 203 12.37 1.48 -9.37
CA VAL A 203 12.38 1.76 -10.80
C VAL A 203 11.35 2.83 -11.15
N ASN A 204 11.69 3.69 -12.12
CA ASN A 204 10.78 4.69 -12.67
C ASN A 204 10.13 4.27 -13.99
N ASP A 205 10.45 3.07 -14.47
CA ASP A 205 10.01 2.55 -15.75
C ASP A 205 9.87 1.03 -15.64
N VAL A 206 8.64 0.54 -15.75
CA VAL A 206 8.32 -0.89 -15.65
C VAL A 206 9.02 -1.74 -16.70
N ARG A 207 9.43 -1.16 -17.84
CA ARG A 207 10.19 -1.88 -18.87
C ARG A 207 11.62 -2.22 -18.44
N LYS A 208 12.11 -1.59 -17.38
CA LYS A 208 13.42 -1.90 -16.77
C LYS A 208 13.33 -3.06 -15.78
N LEU A 209 12.13 -3.57 -15.50
CA LEU A 209 11.96 -4.72 -14.65
C LEU A 209 12.52 -5.97 -15.35
N PRO A 210 13.34 -6.81 -14.68
CA PRO A 210 13.96 -7.98 -15.29
C PRO A 210 12.98 -8.97 -15.93
N ARG A 211 11.73 -8.99 -15.46
CA ARG A 211 10.68 -9.93 -15.87
C ARG A 211 9.83 -9.47 -17.06
N HIS A 212 9.90 -8.19 -17.41
CA HIS A 212 9.00 -7.57 -18.38
C HIS A 212 9.72 -7.21 -19.67
N SER A 213 10.46 -8.17 -20.25
CA SER A 213 10.99 -8.02 -21.61
C SER A 213 9.87 -7.82 -22.65
N ILE A 214 8.66 -8.28 -22.33
CA ILE A 214 7.42 -8.02 -23.06
C ILE A 214 6.44 -7.40 -22.06
N HIS A 215 6.35 -6.08 -22.07
CA HIS A 215 5.40 -5.33 -21.26
C HIS A 215 4.14 -4.99 -22.08
N GLU A 216 2.96 -5.33 -21.58
CA GLU A 216 1.69 -4.96 -22.19
C GLU A 216 1.03 -3.78 -21.44
N CYS A 217 1.18 -2.59 -22.01
CA CYS A 217 0.62 -1.34 -21.46
C CYS A 217 -0.89 -1.48 -21.20
N ARG A 218 -1.33 -1.06 -20.01
CA ARG A 218 -2.72 -1.12 -19.51
C ARG A 218 -3.28 -2.52 -19.22
N LYS A 219 -2.48 -3.58 -19.36
CA LYS A 219 -2.87 -4.95 -18.99
C LYS A 219 -2.09 -5.47 -17.82
N ASP A 220 -0.78 -5.27 -17.86
CA ASP A 220 0.14 -5.67 -16.81
C ASP A 220 -0.20 -4.99 -15.48
N ALA A 221 -0.20 -5.75 -14.38
CA ALA A 221 -0.64 -5.28 -13.07
C ALA A 221 0.21 -4.10 -12.55
N GLU A 222 1.51 -4.14 -12.83
CA GLU A 222 2.52 -3.13 -12.49
C GLU A 222 2.54 -1.93 -13.45
N CYS A 223 1.86 -2.02 -14.61
CA CYS A 223 1.80 -0.90 -15.53
C CYS A 223 1.20 0.32 -14.82
N PRO A 224 1.84 1.50 -14.90
CA PRO A 224 1.28 2.71 -14.30
C PRO A 224 -0.06 3.13 -14.91
N HIS A 225 -0.40 2.62 -16.10
CA HIS A 225 -1.63 2.92 -16.85
C HIS A 225 -2.70 1.84 -16.72
N THR A 226 -2.43 0.75 -16.00
CA THR A 226 -3.47 -0.25 -15.71
C THR A 226 -4.39 0.30 -14.65
N LEU A 227 -5.70 0.24 -14.92
CA LEU A 227 -6.71 0.54 -13.92
C LEU A 227 -6.80 -0.65 -12.97
N ARG A 228 -6.54 -0.40 -11.69
CA ARG A 228 -6.51 -1.40 -10.63
C ARG A 228 -7.60 -1.12 -9.60
N SER A 229 -7.96 -2.12 -8.80
CA SER A 229 -8.89 -1.95 -7.68
C SER A 229 -8.55 -2.87 -6.51
N THR A 230 -9.01 -2.53 -5.30
CA THR A 230 -8.76 -3.34 -4.08
C THR A 230 -9.48 -4.69 -4.10
N VAL A 231 -10.25 -4.94 -5.15
CA VAL A 231 -11.02 -6.16 -5.38
C VAL A 231 -10.67 -6.83 -6.71
N ASP A 232 -9.61 -6.38 -7.39
CA ASP A 232 -9.10 -7.06 -8.58
C ASP A 232 -8.30 -8.32 -8.22
N ALA A 233 -8.14 -9.21 -9.19
CA ALA A 233 -7.42 -10.49 -9.01
C ALA A 233 -5.89 -10.33 -8.99
N GLN A 234 -5.36 -9.11 -9.16
CA GLN A 234 -3.93 -8.84 -9.25
C GLN A 234 -3.34 -8.40 -7.89
N GLY A 235 -4.20 -7.98 -6.96
CA GLY A 235 -3.83 -7.80 -5.55
C GLY A 235 -3.79 -9.13 -4.80
N LEU A 236 -3.05 -9.17 -3.70
CA LEU A 236 -3.06 -10.28 -2.76
C LEU A 236 -3.79 -9.87 -1.49
N TYR A 237 -4.74 -10.70 -1.06
CA TYR A 237 -5.39 -10.60 0.24
C TYR A 237 -5.12 -11.86 1.06
N ILE A 238 -4.62 -11.68 2.27
CA ILE A 238 -4.37 -12.77 3.22
C ILE A 238 -5.31 -12.57 4.41
N THR A 239 -6.33 -13.41 4.52
CA THR A 239 -7.22 -13.43 5.68
C THR A 239 -6.45 -13.92 6.90
N LEU A 240 -6.46 -13.12 7.97
CA LEU A 240 -5.81 -13.42 9.24
C LEU A 240 -6.81 -13.60 10.37
N PHE A 241 -7.92 -12.87 10.32
CA PHE A 241 -8.95 -12.91 11.34
C PHE A 241 -10.31 -13.13 10.68
N GLU A 242 -10.99 -14.19 11.09
CA GLU A 242 -12.34 -14.46 10.62
C GLU A 242 -13.27 -13.33 11.09
N PRO A 243 -14.06 -12.73 10.18
CA PRO A 243 -15.12 -11.83 10.58
C PRO A 243 -16.24 -12.62 11.25
N THR A 244 -16.85 -12.05 12.28
CA THR A 244 -18.17 -12.51 12.74
C THR A 244 -19.21 -12.31 11.64
N GLU A 245 -20.35 -13.00 11.73
CA GLU A 245 -21.44 -12.85 10.75
C GLU A 245 -21.92 -11.41 10.64
N ALA A 246 -22.05 -10.71 11.78
CA ALA A 246 -22.42 -9.30 11.82
C ALA A 246 -21.36 -8.39 11.16
N GLU A 247 -20.07 -8.66 11.38
CA GLU A 247 -18.98 -7.94 10.72
C GLU A 247 -18.96 -8.20 9.21
N ALA A 248 -19.15 -9.45 8.78
CA ALA A 248 -19.22 -9.81 7.37
C ALA A 248 -20.40 -9.10 6.66
N GLU A 249 -21.57 -9.08 7.30
CA GLU A 249 -22.75 -8.38 6.77
C GLU A 249 -22.54 -6.85 6.75
N TYR A 250 -21.91 -6.29 7.78
CA TYR A 250 -21.57 -4.87 7.82
C TYR A 250 -20.59 -4.50 6.71
N VAL A 251 -19.50 -5.28 6.55
CA VAL A 251 -18.52 -5.12 5.49
C VAL A 251 -19.18 -5.23 4.13
N ALA A 252 -20.06 -6.21 3.90
CA ALA A 252 -20.77 -6.34 2.63
C ALA A 252 -21.62 -5.09 2.29
N ARG A 253 -22.30 -4.51 3.29
CA ARG A 253 -23.14 -3.30 3.11
C ARG A 253 -22.34 -2.00 2.96
N HIS A 254 -21.15 -1.95 3.55
CA HIS A 254 -20.28 -0.76 3.57
C HIS A 254 -18.98 -0.99 2.81
N ARG A 255 -18.95 -1.97 1.89
CA ARG A 255 -17.76 -2.30 1.13
C ARG A 255 -17.44 -1.13 0.22
N TYR A 256 -16.28 -0.53 0.42
CA TYR A 256 -15.70 0.37 -0.57
C TYR A 256 -14.71 -0.42 -1.42
N ALA A 257 -14.73 -0.15 -2.71
CA ALA A 257 -13.64 -0.52 -3.60
C ALA A 257 -12.88 0.76 -3.91
N THR A 258 -11.58 0.77 -3.63
CA THR A 258 -10.71 1.83 -4.10
C THR A 258 -10.15 1.42 -5.44
N ILE A 259 -10.35 2.28 -6.44
CA ILE A 259 -9.87 2.14 -7.81
C ILE A 259 -8.75 3.16 -8.02
N TRP A 260 -7.66 2.74 -8.65
CA TRP A 260 -6.54 3.64 -8.92
C TRP A 260 -5.83 3.34 -10.24
N MET A 261 -5.04 4.31 -10.67
CA MET A 261 -4.07 4.24 -11.75
C MET A 261 -2.91 5.18 -11.38
N MET A 262 -1.66 4.70 -11.44
CA MET A 262 -0.51 5.52 -11.03
C MET A 262 -0.22 6.67 -12.00
N GLY A 263 -0.55 6.52 -13.30
CA GLY A 263 -0.26 7.51 -14.33
C GLY A 263 1.24 7.62 -14.66
N GLY A 264 1.65 8.72 -15.28
CA GLY A 264 3.02 8.96 -15.73
C GLY A 264 3.17 8.90 -17.26
N PRO A 265 4.40 8.78 -17.79
CA PRO A 265 4.62 8.66 -19.22
C PRO A 265 4.08 7.33 -19.76
N MET A 266 3.49 7.34 -20.95
CA MET A 266 3.05 6.11 -21.61
C MET A 266 4.21 5.14 -21.86
N CYS A 267 3.95 3.86 -21.62
CA CYS A 267 4.91 2.80 -21.89
C CYS A 267 5.10 2.68 -23.42
N GLY A 268 6.23 3.18 -23.94
CA GLY A 268 6.59 3.07 -25.37
C GLY A 268 6.35 4.33 -26.20
N GLU A 269 5.54 5.28 -25.75
CA GLU A 269 5.27 6.53 -26.47
C GLU A 269 5.96 7.72 -25.81
N LYS A 270 6.82 8.42 -26.56
CA LYS A 270 7.41 9.68 -26.09
C LYS A 270 6.36 10.78 -26.11
N GLY A 271 6.14 11.45 -24.98
CA GLY A 271 5.39 12.72 -24.92
C GLY A 271 3.97 12.62 -24.37
N THR A 272 3.36 11.44 -24.29
CA THR A 272 2.03 11.28 -23.68
C THR A 272 2.15 11.05 -22.18
N TYR A 273 1.52 11.91 -21.38
CA TYR A 273 1.55 11.86 -19.90
C TYR A 273 0.14 11.76 -19.33
N PHE A 274 -0.09 10.76 -18.48
CA PHE A 274 -1.35 10.57 -17.76
C PHE A 274 -1.20 11.01 -16.30
N ASN A 275 -2.24 11.64 -15.78
CA ASN A 275 -2.31 11.94 -14.36
C ASN A 275 -2.60 10.66 -13.57
N ASN A 276 -2.16 10.60 -12.32
CA ASN A 276 -2.64 9.58 -11.41
C ASN A 276 -4.14 9.78 -11.16
N PHE A 277 -4.82 8.68 -10.87
CA PHE A 277 -6.24 8.64 -10.53
C PHE A 277 -6.42 7.75 -9.31
N VAL A 278 -7.20 8.21 -8.34
CA VAL A 278 -7.61 7.42 -7.17
C VAL A 278 -9.06 7.81 -6.86
N ALA A 279 -9.93 6.83 -6.68
CA ALA A 279 -11.31 7.04 -6.28
C ALA A 279 -11.79 5.88 -5.41
N SER A 280 -12.55 6.18 -4.36
CA SER A 280 -13.28 5.17 -3.59
C SER A 280 -14.73 5.15 -4.01
N ILE A 281 -15.24 3.96 -4.32
CA ILE A 281 -16.62 3.76 -4.77
C ILE A 281 -17.29 2.82 -3.79
N LYS A 282 -18.48 3.19 -3.31
CA LYS A 282 -19.28 2.29 -2.50
C LYS A 282 -19.77 1.15 -3.38
N ALA A 283 -19.63 -0.10 -2.94
CA ALA A 283 -19.99 -1.28 -3.73
C ALA A 283 -21.46 -1.25 -4.18
N SER A 284 -22.36 -0.68 -3.36
CA SER A 284 -23.77 -0.48 -3.70
C SER A 284 -24.01 0.50 -4.86
N GLU A 285 -23.06 1.39 -5.15
CA GLU A 285 -23.14 2.40 -6.20
C GLU A 285 -22.47 1.95 -7.51
N ILE A 286 -21.78 0.80 -7.49
CA ILE A 286 -21.26 0.17 -8.71
C ILE A 286 -22.45 -0.38 -9.49
N THR A 287 -23.12 0.50 -10.23
CA THR A 287 -24.09 0.10 -11.24
C THR A 287 -23.27 -0.48 -12.37
N VAL A 288 -23.20 -1.81 -12.45
CA VAL A 288 -22.46 -2.50 -13.50
C VAL A 288 -23.14 -2.20 -14.83
N SER A 289 -22.73 -1.12 -15.50
CA SER A 289 -22.97 -0.96 -16.93
C SER A 289 -22.32 -2.19 -17.59
N LYS A 290 -23.04 -2.82 -18.52
CA LYS A 290 -22.75 -4.15 -19.10
C LYS A 290 -21.37 -4.32 -19.79
N GLY A 291 -20.42 -3.41 -19.60
CA GLY A 291 -19.00 -3.54 -19.99
C GLY A 291 -18.04 -3.96 -18.86
N LEU A 292 -18.43 -3.86 -17.58
CA LEU A 292 -17.55 -4.17 -16.42
C LEU A 292 -17.84 -5.55 -15.77
N THR A 293 -18.83 -6.29 -16.28
CA THR A 293 -19.37 -7.52 -15.67
C THR A 293 -18.46 -8.76 -15.75
N ARG A 294 -17.22 -8.66 -16.26
CA ARG A 294 -16.30 -9.81 -16.32
C ARG A 294 -15.43 -10.03 -15.08
N TYR A 295 -15.46 -9.14 -14.08
CA TYR A 295 -14.52 -9.19 -12.95
C TYR A 295 -15.13 -9.59 -11.59
N PHE A 296 -16.42 -9.93 -11.53
CA PHE A 296 -17.10 -10.32 -10.27
C PHE A 296 -17.90 -11.61 -10.38
N ARG A 297 -17.28 -12.67 -10.89
CA ARG A 297 -17.69 -14.04 -10.57
C ARG A 297 -16.48 -14.80 -10.05
N ALA A 298 -16.63 -15.33 -8.84
CA ALA A 298 -15.82 -16.45 -8.34
C ALA A 298 -15.96 -17.65 -9.28
#